data_AF-K7KGW0-F1
#
_entry.id   AF-K7KGW0-F1
#
_cell.length_a   1.000
_cell.length_b   1.000
_cell.length_c   1.000
_cell.angle_alpha   90.00
_cell.angle_beta   90.00
_cell.angle_gamma   90.00
#
_symmetry.space_group_name_H-M   'P 1'
#
loop_
_entity.id
_entity.type
_entity.pdbx_description
1 polymer ?
#
loop_
_entity_poly.entity_id
_entity_poly.type
_entity_poly.pdbx_seq_one_letter_code
_entity_poly.pdbx_strand_id
1 'polypeptide(L)'
;MTPSSPSSVKAGMLEGVESALGLSKGSLPKPFYTRLQLWGAVFPTNTHGVPCIFDPFGRAGICGDWLLGSNIEAAVLSGIALANHIADYSQSPGTDPGEFAVGLNHEFQPLEGHDIG
;
A
#
# COMPACT_ATOMS: atom_id res chain seq x y z
N MET A 1 -2.11 -11.27 -22.80
CA MET A 1 -3.27 -11.31 -21.88
C MET A 1 -4.23 -10.24 -22.35
N THR A 2 -5.44 -10.59 -22.80
CA THR A 2 -6.46 -9.61 -23.18
C THR A 2 -6.95 -8.91 -21.91
N PRO A 3 -6.96 -7.56 -21.84
CA PRO A 3 -7.41 -6.88 -20.65
C PRO A 3 -8.88 -7.22 -20.37
N SER A 4 -9.18 -7.57 -19.12
CA SER A 4 -10.53 -7.86 -18.67
C SER A 4 -11.42 -6.62 -18.90
N SER A 5 -12.54 -6.81 -19.57
CA SER A 5 -13.54 -5.73 -19.66
C SER A 5 -14.26 -5.57 -18.31
N PRO A 6 -14.79 -4.37 -17.99
CA PRO A 6 -15.62 -4.20 -16.80
C PRO A 6 -16.78 -5.21 -16.73
N SER A 7 -17.36 -5.57 -17.87
CA SER A 7 -18.42 -6.57 -17.96
C SER A 7 -17.95 -7.98 -17.57
N SER A 8 -16.75 -8.39 -18.02
CA SER A 8 -16.21 -9.70 -17.68
C SER A 8 -15.77 -9.77 -16.22
N VAL A 9 -15.20 -8.68 -15.67
CA VAL A 9 -14.86 -8.61 -14.23
C VAL A 9 -16.11 -8.71 -13.37
N LYS A 10 -17.17 -7.96 -13.70
CA LYS A 10 -18.45 -8.03 -12.98
C LYS A 10 -19.04 -9.45 -13.00
N ALA A 11 -19.06 -10.09 -14.16
CA ALA A 11 -19.59 -11.45 -14.30
C ALA A 11 -18.78 -12.44 -13.45
N GLY A 12 -17.45 -12.36 -13.52
CA GLY A 12 -16.56 -13.21 -12.72
C GLY A 12 -16.72 -12.98 -11.21
N MET A 13 -16.88 -11.73 -10.76
CA MET A 13 -17.12 -11.42 -9.34
C MET A 13 -18.44 -12.01 -8.84
N LEU A 14 -19.53 -11.90 -9.61
CA LEU A 14 -20.83 -12.48 -9.23
C LEU A 14 -20.78 -14.01 -9.20
N GLU A 15 -20.14 -14.64 -10.19
CA GLU A 15 -19.93 -16.10 -10.22
C GLU A 15 -19.07 -16.58 -9.05
N GLY A 16 -18.07 -15.78 -8.63
CA GLY A 16 -17.29 -16.05 -7.43
C GLY A 16 -18.13 -16.05 -6.15
N VAL A 17 -19.06 -15.09 -6.01
CA VAL A 17 -20.00 -15.06 -4.88
C VAL A 17 -20.93 -16.26 -4.89
N GLU A 18 -21.49 -16.62 -6.05
CA GLU A 18 -22.33 -17.82 -6.18
C GLU A 18 -21.59 -19.08 -5.74
N SER A 19 -20.34 -19.24 -6.21
CA SER A 19 -19.49 -20.37 -5.87
C SER A 19 -19.18 -20.44 -4.38
N ALA A 20 -18.82 -19.30 -3.75
CA ALA A 20 -18.52 -19.21 -2.33
C ALA A 20 -19.73 -19.53 -1.44
N LEU A 21 -20.94 -19.25 -1.93
CA LEU A 21 -22.20 -19.54 -1.23
C LEU A 21 -22.79 -20.91 -1.58
N GLY A 22 -22.13 -21.71 -2.44
CA GLY A 22 -22.65 -23.01 -2.89
C GLY A 22 -23.90 -22.91 -3.76
N LEU A 23 -24.13 -21.78 -4.43
CA LEU A 23 -25.27 -21.54 -5.28
C LEU A 23 -25.00 -21.99 -6.72
N SER A 24 -26.05 -22.30 -7.47
CA SER A 24 -25.93 -22.58 -8.90
C SER A 24 -25.60 -21.30 -9.69
N LYS A 25 -24.77 -21.43 -10.72
CA LYS A 25 -24.38 -20.30 -11.60
C LYS A 25 -25.61 -19.56 -12.17
N GLY A 26 -25.63 -18.24 -12.06
CA GLY A 26 -26.70 -17.36 -12.52
C GLY A 26 -27.96 -17.37 -11.65
N SER A 27 -27.92 -17.96 -10.45
CA SER A 27 -29.06 -17.96 -9.53
C SER A 27 -29.18 -16.69 -8.70
N LEU A 28 -28.09 -15.90 -8.55
CA LEU A 28 -28.19 -14.63 -7.85
C LEU A 28 -29.13 -13.68 -8.62
N PRO A 29 -30.04 -12.97 -7.91
CA PRO A 29 -30.78 -11.89 -8.50
C PRO A 29 -29.84 -10.85 -9.09
N LYS A 30 -30.20 -10.32 -10.26
CA LYS A 30 -29.42 -9.27 -10.92
C LYS A 30 -29.32 -8.06 -9.97
N PRO A 31 -28.11 -7.60 -9.61
CA PRO A 31 -27.96 -6.41 -8.76
C PRO A 31 -28.63 -5.19 -9.42
N PHE A 32 -29.36 -4.40 -8.64
CA PHE A 32 -29.98 -3.16 -9.11
C PHE A 32 -28.95 -2.08 -9.43
N TYR A 33 -27.77 -2.15 -8.82
CA TYR A 33 -26.64 -1.25 -9.02
C TYR A 33 -25.32 -2.02 -8.95
N THR A 34 -24.37 -1.66 -9.82
CA THR A 34 -23.01 -2.21 -9.78
C THR A 34 -21.99 -1.13 -10.06
N ARG A 35 -20.91 -1.10 -9.27
CA ARG A 35 -19.74 -0.26 -9.48
C ARG A 35 -18.49 -1.12 -9.37
N LEU A 36 -17.54 -0.91 -10.28
CA LEU A 36 -16.23 -1.53 -10.24
C LEU A 36 -15.18 -0.45 -10.09
N GLN A 37 -14.15 -0.75 -9.33
CA GLN A 37 -12.97 0.09 -9.17
C GLN A 37 -11.74 -0.78 -9.39
N LEU A 38 -10.86 -0.36 -10.28
CA LEU A 38 -9.55 -0.97 -10.47
C LEU A 38 -8.54 -0.21 -9.61
N TRP A 39 -7.75 -0.97 -8.86
CA TRP A 39 -6.65 -0.46 -8.04
C TRP A 39 -5.34 -1.04 -8.60
N GLY A 40 -4.65 -0.28 -9.46
CA GLY A 40 -3.50 -0.79 -10.24
C GLY A 40 -2.25 -1.12 -9.41
N ALA A 41 -2.18 -0.62 -8.17
CA ALA A 41 -1.07 -0.82 -7.25
C ALA A 41 -1.61 -0.94 -5.81
N VAL A 42 -2.56 -1.86 -5.62
CA VAL A 42 -3.30 -1.98 -4.34
C VAL A 42 -2.47 -2.59 -3.22
N PHE A 43 -1.59 -3.54 -3.54
CA PHE A 43 -0.77 -4.24 -2.56
C PHE A 43 0.71 -4.12 -2.92
N PRO A 44 1.57 -3.65 -2.00
CA PRO A 44 3.00 -3.76 -2.14
C PRO A 44 3.42 -5.23 -2.14
N THR A 45 4.35 -5.59 -3.03
CA THR A 45 4.94 -6.94 -3.09
C THR A 45 6.29 -7.01 -2.39
N ASN A 46 6.84 -5.85 -2.02
CA ASN A 46 8.09 -5.68 -1.30
C ASN A 46 7.99 -4.48 -0.34
N THR A 47 8.88 -4.45 0.64
CA THR A 47 8.99 -3.39 1.64
C THR A 47 10.45 -3.01 1.84
N HIS A 48 10.71 -1.72 2.09
CA HIS A 48 12.05 -1.28 2.52
C HIS A 48 12.36 -1.68 3.98
N GLY A 49 11.35 -1.94 4.81
CA GLY A 49 11.52 -2.31 6.22
C GLY A 49 12.02 -1.18 7.12
N VAL A 50 11.99 0.07 6.66
CA VAL A 50 12.33 1.27 7.45
C VAL A 50 11.08 2.10 7.68
N PRO A 51 10.91 2.76 8.83
CA PRO A 51 9.66 3.46 9.15
C PRO A 51 9.41 4.70 8.28
N CYS A 52 10.46 5.35 7.79
CA CYS A 52 10.40 6.39 6.78
C CYS A 52 11.73 6.46 6.01
N ILE A 53 11.72 7.11 4.85
CA ILE A 53 12.92 7.49 4.12
C ILE A 53 13.02 9.01 4.18
N PHE A 54 14.20 9.54 4.50
CA PHE A 54 14.43 10.98 4.52
C PHE A 54 15.77 11.32 3.89
N ASP A 55 15.74 12.19 2.89
CA ASP A 55 16.89 12.88 2.35
C ASP A 55 16.98 14.30 2.96
N PRO A 56 17.91 14.53 3.89
CA PRO A 56 18.06 15.82 4.56
C PRO A 56 18.68 16.89 3.66
N PHE A 57 19.41 16.51 2.60
CA PHE A 57 20.00 17.46 1.66
C PHE A 57 18.95 17.94 0.65
N GLY A 58 18.14 17.00 0.13
CA GLY A 58 16.98 17.31 -0.71
C GLY A 58 15.77 17.85 0.07
N ARG A 59 15.77 17.72 1.40
CA ARG A 59 14.64 17.98 2.30
C ARG A 59 13.36 17.28 1.83
N ALA A 60 13.52 16.02 1.44
CA ALA A 60 12.46 15.19 0.90
C ALA A 60 12.26 13.96 1.79
N GLY A 61 11.00 13.66 2.10
CA GLY A 61 10.61 12.53 2.93
C GLY A 61 9.62 11.64 2.21
N ILE A 62 9.71 10.33 2.46
CA ILE A 62 8.78 9.32 1.96
C ILE A 62 8.24 8.52 3.13
N CYS A 63 6.92 8.40 3.19
CA CYS A 63 6.18 7.56 4.10
C CYS A 63 5.08 6.80 3.35
N GLY A 64 4.67 5.66 3.88
CA GLY A 64 3.60 4.85 3.30
C GLY A 64 3.45 3.52 4.01
N ASP A 65 2.34 2.83 3.81
CA ASP A 65 2.13 1.47 4.30
C ASP A 65 3.24 0.53 3.83
N TRP A 66 3.58 0.61 2.55
CA TRP A 66 4.59 -0.21 1.86
C TRP A 66 6.02 -0.11 2.43
N LEU A 67 6.28 0.80 3.37
CA LEU A 67 7.55 0.86 4.09
C LEU A 67 7.62 -0.06 5.31
N LEU A 68 6.46 -0.43 5.87
CA LEU A 68 6.35 -1.24 7.10
C LEU A 68 5.44 -2.47 6.93
N GLY A 69 4.60 -2.51 5.89
CA GLY A 69 3.59 -3.55 5.70
C GLY A 69 2.66 -3.26 4.52
N SER A 70 1.39 -3.68 4.66
CA SER A 70 0.33 -3.54 3.65
C SER A 70 -1.02 -3.32 4.35
N ASN A 71 -1.04 -2.37 5.29
CA ASN A 71 -2.22 -2.10 6.11
C ASN A 71 -2.27 -0.65 6.59
N ILE A 72 -3.42 -0.26 7.15
CA ILE A 72 -3.68 1.11 7.61
C ILE A 72 -2.75 1.49 8.77
N GLU A 73 -2.48 0.59 9.71
CA GLU A 73 -1.59 0.85 10.85
C GLU A 73 -0.18 1.20 10.36
N ALA A 74 0.37 0.43 9.43
CA ALA A 74 1.65 0.68 8.78
C ALA A 74 1.70 2.06 8.12
N ALA A 75 0.63 2.45 7.41
CA ALA A 75 0.53 3.79 6.81
C ALA A 75 0.62 4.90 7.87
N VAL A 76 -0.14 4.75 8.97
CA VAL A 76 -0.18 5.72 10.06
C VAL A 76 1.16 5.81 10.77
N LEU A 77 1.75 4.66 11.14
CA LEU A 77 3.04 4.60 11.82
C LEU A 77 4.15 5.20 10.95
N SER A 78 4.17 4.91 9.65
CA SER A 78 5.14 5.48 8.72
C SER A 78 4.99 7.01 8.60
N GLY A 79 3.76 7.51 8.54
CA GLY A 79 3.49 8.95 8.51
C GLY A 79 3.95 9.67 9.78
N ILE A 80 3.67 9.09 10.96
CA ILE A 80 4.14 9.62 12.25
C ILE A 80 5.67 9.62 12.31
N ALA A 81 6.31 8.53 11.89
CA ALA A 81 7.76 8.43 11.88
C ALA A 81 8.40 9.52 11.03
N LEU A 82 7.90 9.76 9.81
CA LEU A 82 8.42 10.82 8.96
C LEU A 82 8.20 12.21 9.59
N ALA A 83 7.02 12.46 10.16
CA ALA A 83 6.73 13.74 10.80
C ALA A 83 7.67 14.04 11.98
N ASN A 84 7.91 13.05 12.84
CA ASN A 84 8.86 13.18 13.95
C ASN A 84 10.28 13.43 13.44
N HIS A 85 10.72 12.69 12.42
CA HIS A 85 12.06 12.82 11.85
C HIS A 85 12.31 14.22 11.24
N ILE A 86 11.31 14.77 10.54
CA ILE A 86 11.36 16.15 10.02
C ILE A 86 11.39 17.17 11.17
N ALA A 87 10.62 16.94 12.24
CA ALA A 87 10.60 17.83 13.39
C ALA A 87 11.97 17.86 14.08
N ASP A 88 12.58 16.69 14.30
CA ASP A 88 13.91 16.56 14.90
C ASP A 88 14.99 17.25 14.04
N TYR A 89 14.97 17.03 12.72
CA TYR A 89 15.84 17.73 11.77
C TYR A 89 15.69 19.25 11.86
N SER A 90 14.44 19.74 11.90
CA SER A 90 14.15 21.18 11.95
C SER A 90 14.56 21.84 13.26
N GLN A 91 14.58 21.07 14.36
CA GLN A 91 14.94 21.54 15.71
C GLN A 91 16.44 21.40 16.03
N SER A 92 17.24 20.86 15.10
CA SER A 92 18.67 20.56 15.31
C SER A 92 19.59 21.42 14.43
N PRO A 93 19.53 22.77 14.51
CA PRO A 93 20.41 23.61 13.71
C PRO A 93 21.88 23.42 14.11
N GLY A 94 22.75 23.27 13.12
CA GLY A 94 24.19 23.11 13.31
C GLY A 94 24.68 21.66 13.36
N THR A 95 23.78 20.69 13.47
CA THR A 95 24.09 19.27 13.27
C THR A 95 24.35 18.99 11.79
N ASP A 96 25.23 18.04 11.48
CA ASP A 96 25.44 17.58 10.11
C ASP A 96 24.12 17.02 9.55
N PRO A 97 23.58 17.56 8.44
CA PRO A 97 22.39 17.01 7.80
C PRO A 97 22.49 15.51 7.53
N GLY A 98 23.68 14.99 7.23
CA GLY A 98 23.92 13.57 6.96
C GLY A 98 23.49 12.64 8.09
N GLU A 99 23.49 13.09 9.34
CA GLU A 99 23.03 12.30 10.49
C GLU A 99 21.51 12.03 10.46
N PHE A 100 20.75 12.84 9.74
CA PHE A 100 19.32 12.66 9.55
C PHE A 100 19.00 11.84 8.30
N ALA A 101 19.98 11.39 7.52
CA ALA A 101 19.72 10.52 6.38
C ALA A 101 19.26 9.14 6.86
N VAL A 102 18.05 8.72 6.47
CA VAL A 102 17.49 7.41 6.81
C VAL A 102 16.85 6.76 5.59
N GLY A 103 17.00 5.45 5.45
CA GLY A 103 16.31 4.68 4.42
C GLY A 103 16.92 4.74 3.01
N LEU A 104 17.81 5.70 2.70
CA LEU A 104 18.30 5.96 1.33
C LEU A 104 19.12 4.82 0.71
N ASN A 105 19.73 3.97 1.54
CA ASN A 105 20.64 2.90 1.11
C ASN A 105 20.09 1.50 1.43
N HIS A 106 18.80 1.38 1.77
CA HIS A 106 18.17 0.09 2.02
C HIS A 106 17.62 -0.52 0.74
N GLU A 107 17.84 -1.82 0.55
CA GLU A 107 17.22 -2.56 -0.54
C GLU A 107 15.81 -3.01 -0.16
N PHE A 108 14.90 -3.03 -1.15
CA PHE A 108 13.58 -3.63 -0.97
C PHE A 108 13.71 -5.13 -0.67
N GLN A 109 13.02 -5.58 0.37
CA GLN A 109 12.88 -6.99 0.73
C GLN A 109 11.46 -7.48 0.39
N PRO A 110 11.27 -8.75 0.01
CA PRO A 110 9.94 -9.33 -0.14
C PRO A 110 9.11 -9.16 1.14
N LEU A 111 7.82 -8.83 1.01
CA LEU A 111 6.92 -8.76 2.16
C LEU A 111 6.64 -10.16 2.71
N GLU A 112 6.99 -10.39 3.98
CA GLU A 112 6.53 -11.57 4.72
C GLU A 112 5.07 -11.33 5.16
N GLY A 113 4.11 -11.63 4.28
CA GLY A 113 2.71 -11.38 4.55
C GLY A 113 1.78 -12.17 3.64
N HIS A 114 0.76 -12.77 4.24
CA HIS A 114 -0.37 -13.36 3.50
C HIS A 114 -1.23 -12.22 2.97
N ASP A 115 -1.66 -12.33 1.71
CA ASP A 115 -2.61 -11.42 1.08
C ASP A 115 -3.78 -11.14 2.03
N ILE A 116 -3.86 -9.91 2.56
CA ILE A 116 -5.06 -9.41 3.23
C ILE A 116 -5.83 -8.54 2.23
N GLY A 117 -6.50 -9.23 1.31
CA GLY A 117 -7.44 -8.68 0.34
C GLY A 117 -8.69 -9.55 0.25
#